data_AF-A0A8I0MSK8-F1
#
_entry.id   AF-A0A8I0MSK8-F1
#
_cell.length_a   1.000
_cell.length_b   1.000
_cell.length_c   1.000
_cell.angle_alpha   90.00
_cell.angle_beta   90.00
_cell.angle_gamma   90.00
#
_symmetry.space_group_name_H-M   'P 1'
#
loop_
_entity.id
_entity.type
_entity.pdbx_description
1 polymer ?
#
loop_
_entity_poly.entity_id
_entity_poly.type
_entity_poly.pdbx_seq_one_letter_code
_entity_poly.pdbx_strand_id
1 'polypeptide(L)' 'MEMDFEFTFSEVENLIVGFSEFVEQDYDLHEVLLEYDSLAEFDDRELFELIKSDADFYNKIKELYKIQNGLL' A
#
# COMPACT_ATOMS: atom_id res chain seq x y z
N MET A 1 13.57 -7.23 13.56
CA MET A 1 12.31 -8.00 13.49
C MET A 1 11.67 -7.58 12.20
N GLU A 2 11.83 -8.37 11.13
CA GLU A 2 11.02 -8.21 9.93
C GLU A 2 9.60 -8.58 10.35
N MET A 3 8.69 -7.61 10.31
CA MET A 3 7.28 -7.88 10.47
C MET A 3 6.79 -8.41 9.13
N ASP A 4 6.42 -9.69 9.10
CA ASP A 4 5.66 -10.31 8.01
C ASP A 4 4.27 -9.67 7.99
N PHE A 5 4.17 -8.54 7.30
CA PHE A 5 2.89 -7.95 6.95
C PHE A 5 2.34 -8.72 5.76
N GLU A 6 1.33 -9.56 5.96
CA GLU A 6 0.47 -9.99 4.85
C GLU A 6 -0.62 -8.91 4.70
N PHE A 7 -0.53 -8.10 3.66
CA PHE A 7 -1.61 -7.19 3.27
C PHE A 7 -2.38 -7.78 2.10
N THR A 8 -3.70 -7.58 2.09
CA THR A 8 -4.58 -7.76 0.93
C THR A 8 -4.68 -6.46 0.13
N PHE A 9 -5.06 -6.52 -1.14
CA PHE A 9 -5.35 -5.32 -1.94
C PHE A 9 -6.24 -4.33 -1.16
N SER A 10 -7.33 -4.82 -0.58
CA SER A 10 -8.28 -4.00 0.18
C SER A 10 -7.67 -3.32 1.40
N GLU A 11 -6.71 -3.94 2.09
CA GLU A 11 -6.04 -3.30 3.23
C GLU A 11 -5.12 -2.16 2.79
N VAL A 12 -4.37 -2.36 1.70
CA VAL A 12 -3.51 -1.33 1.12
C VAL A 12 -4.35 -0.19 0.56
N GLU A 13 -5.45 -0.50 -0.12
CA GLU A 13 -6.39 0.50 -0.63
C GLU A 13 -7.00 1.32 0.51
N ASN A 14 -7.47 0.68 1.58
CA ASN A 14 -8.03 1.37 2.75
C ASN A 14 -6.98 2.27 3.44
N LEU A 15 -5.71 1.87 3.46
CA LEU A 15 -4.62 2.70 3.97
C LEU A 15 -4.42 3.97 3.13
N ILE A 16 -4.40 3.82 1.81
CA ILE A 16 -4.22 4.94 0.87
C ILE A 16 -5.43 5.89 0.93
N VAL A 17 -6.65 5.35 0.80
CA VAL A 17 -7.88 6.14 0.83
C VAL A 17 -8.05 6.82 2.18
N GLY A 18 -7.82 6.09 3.28
CA GLY A 18 -7.90 6.65 4.63
C GLY A 18 -6.89 7.76 4.89
N PHE A 19 -5.76 7.79 4.18
CA PHE A 19 -4.79 8.88 4.26
C PHE A 19 -5.13 10.07 3.34
N SER A 20 -5.73 9.78 2.18
CA SER A 20 -6.17 10.79 1.20
C SER A 20 -7.18 11.78 1.74
N GLU A 21 -7.99 11.37 2.72
CA GLU A 21 -8.91 12.26 3.41
C GLU A 21 -8.18 13.35 4.24
N PHE A 22 -6.89 13.15 4.54
CA PHE A 22 -6.06 14.06 5.34
C PHE A 22 -5.00 14.81 4.51
N VAL A 23 -4.63 14.33 3.33
CA VAL A 23 -3.57 14.93 2.50
C VAL A 23 -4.00 14.99 1.02
N GLU A 24 -4.03 16.19 0.45
CA GLU A 24 -4.44 16.49 -0.94
C GLU A 24 -3.55 15.86 -2.06
N GLN A 25 -2.71 14.86 -1.75
CA GLN A 25 -1.66 14.33 -2.65
C GLN A 25 -1.83 12.85 -3.08
N ASP A 26 -2.93 12.17 -2.72
CA ASP A 26 -2.99 10.70 -2.81
C ASP A 26 -3.48 10.09 -4.13
N TYR A 27 -3.71 10.88 -5.17
CA TYR A 27 -4.10 10.33 -6.48
C TYR A 27 -3.00 9.41 -7.08
N ASP A 28 -1.72 9.68 -6.80
CA ASP A 28 -0.62 8.89 -7.34
C ASP A 28 -0.50 7.48 -6.73
N LEU A 29 -0.82 7.30 -5.44
CA LEU A 29 -0.64 6.00 -4.77
C LEU A 29 -1.75 5.01 -5.10
N HIS A 30 -2.98 5.50 -5.25
CA HIS A 30 -4.11 4.63 -5.61
C HIS A 30 -3.98 4.13 -7.05
N GLU A 31 -3.58 4.99 -7.98
CA GLU A 31 -3.31 4.58 -9.38
C GLU A 31 -2.19 3.55 -9.46
N VAL A 32 -1.09 3.74 -8.73
CA VAL A 32 0.03 2.77 -8.68
C VAL A 32 -0.42 1.42 -8.10
N LEU A 33 -1.27 1.43 -7.06
CA LEU A 33 -1.83 0.19 -6.51
C LEU A 33 -2.67 -0.57 -7.54
N LEU A 34 -3.51 0.14 -8.31
CA LEU A 34 -4.34 -0.46 -9.37
C LEU A 34 -3.49 -1.01 -10.52
N GLU A 35 -2.41 -0.33 -10.90
CA GLU A 35 -1.46 -0.84 -11.89
C GLU A 35 -0.81 -2.13 -11.42
N TYR A 36 -0.37 -2.21 -10.16
CA TYR A 36 0.21 -3.43 -9.60
C TYR A 36 -0.80 -4.56 -9.49
N ASP A 37 -2.04 -4.27 -9.11
CA ASP A 37 -3.11 -5.27 -9.04
C ASP A 37 -3.41 -5.84 -10.43
N SER A 38 -3.42 -4.98 -11.46
CA SER A 38 -3.54 -5.43 -12.84
C SER A 38 -2.34 -6.25 -13.32
N LEU A 39 -1.12 -5.91 -12.91
CA LEU A 39 0.10 -6.65 -13.27
C LEU A 39 0.20 -7.99 -12.56
N ALA A 40 -0.35 -8.09 -11.35
CA ALA A 40 -0.48 -9.31 -10.57
C ALA A 40 -1.66 -10.20 -11.00
N GLU A 41 -2.35 -9.85 -12.10
CA GLU A 41 -3.56 -10.54 -12.55
C GLU A 41 -4.62 -10.68 -11.43
N PHE A 42 -4.72 -9.69 -10.55
CA PHE A 42 -5.61 -9.65 -9.38
C PHE A 42 -5.32 -10.74 -8.32
N ASP A 43 -4.09 -11.30 -8.29
CA ASP A 43 -3.63 -12.20 -7.24
C ASP A 43 -2.92 -11.41 -6.12
N ASP A 44 -3.47 -11.47 -4.90
CA ASP A 44 -2.93 -10.74 -3.74
C ASP A 44 -1.47 -11.09 -3.41
N ARG A 45 -1.00 -12.32 -3.70
CA ARG A 45 0.38 -12.72 -3.40
C ARG A 45 1.33 -12.12 -4.41
N GLU A 46 0.99 -12.18 -5.70
CA GLU A 46 1.79 -11.55 -6.75
C GLU A 46 1.79 -10.02 -6.59
N LEU A 47 0.64 -9.43 -6.24
CA LEU A 47 0.52 -8.01 -5.90
C LEU A 47 1.48 -7.64 -4.77
N PHE A 48 1.53 -8.45 -3.72
CA PHE A 48 2.40 -8.16 -2.59
C PHE A 48 3.89 -8.26 -2.94
N GLU A 49 4.27 -9.21 -3.79
CA GLU A 49 5.65 -9.29 -4.29
C GLU A 49 6.00 -8.10 -5.18
N LEU A 50 5.07 -7.61 -6.01
CA LEU A 50 5.24 -6.36 -6.76
C LEU A 50 5.42 -5.16 -5.84
N ILE A 51 4.54 -4.99 -4.85
CA ILE A 51 4.63 -3.94 -3.85
C ILE A 51 5.97 -3.99 -3.12
N LYS A 52 6.40 -5.16 -2.64
CA LYS A 52 7.71 -5.34 -1.97
C LYS A 52 8.89 -5.02 -2.87
N SER A 53 8.78 -5.31 -4.17
CA SER A 53 9.85 -5.06 -5.14
C SER A 53 10.05 -3.55 -5.40
N ASP A 54 8.99 -2.76 -5.22
CA ASP A 54 9.08 -1.30 -5.22
C ASP A 54 9.32 -0.76 -3.79
N ALA A 55 10.59 -0.53 -3.48
CA ALA A 55 11.00 -0.09 -2.16
C ALA A 55 10.38 1.26 -1.74
N ASP A 56 10.16 2.18 -2.68
CA ASP A 56 9.62 3.51 -2.39
C ASP A 56 8.13 3.41 -2.06
N PHE A 57 7.37 2.68 -2.88
CA PHE A 57 5.95 2.42 -2.66
C PHE A 57 5.74 1.61 -1.36
N TYR A 58 6.50 0.53 -1.16
CA TYR A 58 6.42 -0.28 0.07
C TYR A 58 6.70 0.52 1.34
N ASN A 59 7.73 1.38 1.33
CA ASN A 59 8.02 2.25 2.47
C ASN A 59 6.90 3.24 2.71
N LYS A 60 6.28 3.78 1.65
CA LYS A 60 5.11 4.65 1.77
C LYS A 60 3.94 3.93 2.44
N ILE A 61 3.58 2.73 2.00
CA ILE A 61 2.51 1.93 2.64
C ILE A 61 2.83 1.67 4.12
N LYS A 62 4.09 1.37 4.46
CA LYS A 62 4.52 1.22 5.86
C LYS A 62 4.38 2.49 6.67
N GLU A 63 4.71 3.65 6.11
CA GLU A 63 4.52 4.94 6.77
C GLU A 63 3.04 5.20 7.02
N LEU A 64 2.18 5.01 6.01
CA LEU A 64 0.73 5.14 6.14
C LEU A 64 0.18 4.26 7.25
N TYR A 65 0.61 3.00 7.31
CA TYR A 65 0.22 2.07 8.35
C TYR A 65 0.62 2.56 9.75
N LYS A 66 1.84 3.09 9.91
CA LYS A 66 2.29 3.65 11.20
C LYS A 66 1.47 4.87 11.60
N ILE A 67 1.16 5.75 10.66
CA ILE A 67 0.34 6.95 10.91
C ILE A 67 -1.05 6.53 11.38
N GLN A 68 -1.72 5.63 10.64
CA GLN A 68 -3.07 5.20 10.95
C GLN A 68 -3.18 4.50 12.33
N ASN A 69 -2.12 3.82 12.76
CA ASN A 69 -2.06 3.14 14.06
C ASN A 69 -1.49 4.02 15.19
N GLY A 70 -1.15 5.29 14.93
CA GLY A 70 -0.59 6.19 15.94
C GLY A 70 0.78 5.74 16.47
N LEU A 71 1.57 5.07 15.63
CA LEU A 71 2.90 4.53 15.96
C LEU A 71 4.04 5.53 15.64
N LEU A 72 3.71 6.81 15.41
CA LEU A 72 4.61 7.90 15.03
C LEU A 72 4.72 8.97 16.13
#